data_AF-A0A2W6Z5X5-F1
#
_entry.id   AF-A0A2W6Z5X5-F1
#
_cell.length_a   1.000
_cell.length_b   1.000
_cell.length_c   1.000
_cell.angle_alpha   90.00
_cell.angle_beta   90.00
_cell.angle_gamma   90.00
#
_symmetry.space_group_name_H-M   'P 1'
#
loop_
_entity.id
_entity.type
_entity.pdbx_description
1 polymer ?
#
loop_
_entity_poly.entity_id
_entity_poly.type
_entity_poly.pdbx_seq_one_letter_code
_entity_poly.pdbx_strand_id
1 'polypeptide(L)' 'MDMFDIEAYGQSKVDWLSAFLALPHGIPSHDTISRLFAQLDPEQLQACFLS' A
#
# COMPACT_ATOMS: atom_id res chain seq x y z
N MET A 1 -8.00 -10.12 -2.42
CA MET A 1 -6.87 -9.22 -2.58
C MET A 1 -6.02 -9.38 -1.33
N ASP A 2 -4.98 -10.19 -1.43
CA ASP A 2 -3.97 -10.29 -0.38
C ASP A 2 -2.84 -9.25 -0.60
N MET A 3 -1.81 -9.26 0.24
CA MET A 3 -0.72 -8.29 0.12
C MET A 3 0.13 -8.49 -1.15
N PHE A 4 0.19 -9.70 -1.71
CA PHE A 4 0.85 -9.97 -2.99
C PHE A 4 0.10 -9.32 -4.14
N ASP A 5 -1.24 -9.35 -4.09
CA ASP A 5 -2.07 -8.67 -5.09
C ASP A 5 -1.84 -7.15 -5.10
N ILE A 6 -1.63 -6.54 -3.92
CA ILE A 6 -1.34 -5.09 -3.81
C ILE A 6 0.04 -4.76 -4.41
N GLU A 7 1.05 -5.56 -4.10
CA GLU A 7 2.39 -5.42 -4.71
C GLU A 7 2.30 -5.54 -6.23
N ALA A 8 1.67 -6.60 -6.73
CA ALA A 8 1.51 -6.85 -8.17
C ALA A 8 0.76 -5.72 -8.87
N TYR A 9 -0.31 -5.19 -8.25
CA TYR A 9 -1.03 -4.03 -8.77
C TYR A 9 -0.13 -2.79 -8.84
N GLY A 10 0.60 -2.50 -7.76
CA GLY A 10 1.53 -1.38 -7.69
C GLY A 10 2.59 -1.46 -8.78
N GLN A 11 3.18 -2.64 -8.99
CA GLN A 11 4.14 -2.88 -10.07
C GLN A 11 3.52 -2.66 -11.45
N SER A 12 2.29 -3.14 -11.66
CA SER A 12 1.58 -2.96 -12.95
C SER A 12 1.20 -1.49 -13.25
N LYS A 13 1.19 -0.62 -12.23
CA LYS A 13 0.81 0.79 -12.31
C LYS A 13 1.93 1.75 -11.94
N VAL A 14 3.17 1.28 -11.86
CA VAL A 14 4.30 2.08 -11.34
C VAL A 14 4.49 3.40 -12.08
N ASP A 15 4.35 3.42 -13.41
CA ASP A 15 4.48 4.65 -14.21
C ASP A 15 3.41 5.67 -13.85
N TRP A 16 2.17 5.20 -13.67
CA TRP A 16 1.05 6.07 -13.28
C TRP A 16 1.19 6.55 -11.84
N LEU A 17 1.56 5.66 -10.91
CA LEU A 17 1.76 6.01 -9.51
C LEU A 17 2.91 7.01 -9.30
N SER A 18 3.97 6.90 -10.10
CA SER A 18 5.13 7.82 -10.04
C SER A 18 4.78 9.26 -10.40
N ALA A 19 3.63 9.51 -11.05
CA ALA A 19 3.14 10.86 -11.29
C ALA A 19 2.59 11.55 -10.02
N PHE A 20 2.24 10.77 -8.99
CA PHE A 20 1.61 11.27 -7.75
C PHE A 20 2.47 11.02 -6.52
N LEU A 21 3.29 9.97 -6.54
CA LEU A 21 4.09 9.51 -5.40
C LEU A 21 5.58 9.58 -5.72
N ALA A 22 6.37 10.05 -4.75
CA ALA A 22 7.80 9.83 -4.79
C ALA A 22 8.08 8.36 -4.41
N LEU A 23 8.60 7.58 -5.36
CA LEU A 23 8.94 6.16 -5.18
C LEU A 23 10.47 5.95 -5.22
N PRO A 24 11.26 6.53 -4.29
CA PRO A 24 12.73 6.43 -4.32
C PRO A 24 13.25 4.99 -4.20
N HIS A 25 12.42 4.07 -3.70
CA HIS A 25 12.73 2.65 -3.54
C HIS A 25 11.78 1.75 -4.35
N GLY A 26 11.03 2.32 -5.30
CA GLY A 26 10.01 1.59 -6.06
C GLY A 26 8.76 1.27 -5.24
N ILE A 27 7.98 0.31 -5.74
CA ILE A 27 6.74 -0.17 -5.08
C ILE A 27 7.12 -1.04 -3.87
N PRO A 28 6.54 -0.81 -2.69
CA PRO A 28 6.82 -1.62 -1.51
C PRO A 28 6.38 -3.07 -1.72
N SER A 29 7.19 -4.01 -1.23
CA SER A 29 6.84 -5.44 -1.25
C SER A 29 5.66 -5.75 -0.34
N HIS A 30 5.01 -6.89 -0.56
CA HIS A 30 3.94 -7.40 0.30
C HIS A 30 4.34 -7.47 1.78
N ASP A 31 5.60 -7.83 2.09
CA ASP A 31 6.13 -7.82 3.47
C ASP A 31 6.17 -6.41 4.06
N THR A 32 6.57 -5.42 3.26
CA THR A 32 6.65 -4.01 3.67
C THR A 32 5.25 -3.47 3.97
N ILE A 33 4.30 -3.78 3.09
CA ILE A 33 2.91 -3.39 3.24
C ILE A 33 2.30 -4.09 4.47
N SER A 34 2.52 -5.39 4.64
CA SER A 34 2.04 -6.15 5.80
C SER A 34 2.54 -5.56 7.11
N ARG A 35 3.82 -5.22 7.19
CA ARG A 35 4.42 -4.59 8.39
C ARG A 35 3.82 -3.22 8.68
N LEU A 36 3.49 -2.44 7.65
CA LEU A 36 2.82 -1.15 7.82
C LEU A 36 1.44 -1.35 8.44
N PHE A 37 0.59 -2.20 7.85
CA PHE A 37 -0.76 -2.45 8.36
C PHE A 37 -0.76 -3.04 9.78
N ALA A 38 0.21 -3.90 10.10
CA ALA A 38 0.35 -4.47 11.45
C ALA A 38 0.69 -3.43 12.54
N GLN A 39 1.19 -2.25 12.17
CA GLN A 39 1.48 -1.17 13.11
C GLN A 39 0.32 -0.19 13.27
N LEU A 40 -0.72 -0.28 12.44
CA LEU A 40 -1.89 0.59 12.51
C LEU A 40 -2.92 0.00 13.47
N ASP A 41 -3.58 0.88 14.23
CA ASP A 41 -4.77 0.54 15.01
C ASP A 41 -5.93 0.22 14.04
N PRO A 42 -6.47 -1.01 14.04
CA PRO A 42 -7.52 -1.40 13.10
C PRO A 42 -8.81 -0.61 13.25
N GLU A 43 -9.20 -0.22 14.47
CA GLU A 43 -10.44 0.50 14.73
C GLU A 43 -10.34 1.95 14.23
N GLN A 44 -9.20 2.61 14.50
CA GLN A 44 -8.93 3.95 14.01
C GLN A 44 -8.82 3.99 12.48
N LEU A 45 -8.13 3.01 11.89
CA LEU A 45 -8.03 2.88 10.44
C LEU A 45 -9.42 2.72 9.82
N GLN A 46 -10.26 1.81 10.35
CA GLN A 46 -11.61 1.59 9.86
C GLN A 46 -12.46 2.86 9.93
N ALA A 47 -12.37 3.62 11.04
CA ALA A 47 -13.11 4.87 11.20
C ALA A 47 -12.81 5.90 10.10
N CYS A 48 -11.58 5.95 9.58
CA CYS A 48 -11.19 6.84 8.48
C CYS A 48 -11.90 6.56 7.15
N PHE A 49 -12.51 5.38 6.97
CA PHE A 49 -13.18 4.97 5.73
C PHE A 49 -14.71 4.91 5.82
N LEU A 50 -15.30 5.20 6.99
CA LEU A 50 -16.75 5.10 7.24
C LEU A 50 -17.51 6.44 7.06
N SER A 51 -16.94 7.40 6.32
CA SER A 51 -17.54 8.72 6.04
C SER A 51 -18.67 8.68 5.02
#